data_AF-A0A2N8TP96-F1
#
_entry.id   AF-A0A2N8TP96-F1
#
_cell.length_a   1.000
_cell.length_b   1.000
_cell.length_c   1.000
_cell.angle_alpha   90.00
_cell.angle_beta   90.00
_cell.angle_gamma   90.00
#
_symmetry.space_group_name_H-M   'P 1'
#
loop_
_entity.id
_entity.type
_entity.pdbx_description
1 polymer ?
#
loop_
_entity_poly.entity_id
_entity_poly.type
_entity_poly.pdbx_seq_one_letter_code
_entity_poly.pdbx_strand_id
1 'polypeptide(L)'
;MVDTHHHVWDLSVRGRDWIDGRLMFGSDWPVCRLTTTYAEVTAALRELTAGLGPAERHDVFTGTAVRTYDLSVTPRPAPPQETPCA
;
A
#
# COMPACT_ATOMS: atom_id res chain seq x y z
N MET A 1 -8.62 4.27 -9.98
CA MET A 1 -8.95 5.69 -10.00
C MET A 1 -7.65 6.43 -9.81
N VAL A 2 -7.27 7.24 -10.80
CA VAL A 2 -6.08 8.09 -10.78
C VAL A 2 -6.23 9.08 -9.65
N ASP A 3 -5.19 9.25 -8.84
CA ASP A 3 -5.03 10.51 -8.16
C ASP A 3 -3.56 10.91 -8.09
N THR A 4 -3.20 11.83 -8.99
CA THR A 4 -2.05 12.69 -8.87
C THR A 4 -2.36 13.77 -7.82
N HIS A 5 -2.41 13.42 -6.55
CA HIS A 5 -2.26 14.40 -5.46
C HIS A 5 -1.18 13.92 -4.49
N HIS A 6 0.04 14.40 -4.70
CA HIS A 6 1.05 14.44 -3.64
C HIS A 6 0.57 15.42 -2.57
N HIS A 7 -0.24 14.97 -1.64
CA HIS A 7 -0.20 15.55 -0.31
C HIS A 7 0.95 14.86 0.43
N VAL A 8 2.13 15.49 0.42
CA VAL A 8 3.24 15.13 1.31
C VAL A 8 2.79 15.52 2.72
N TRP A 9 1.97 14.66 3.31
CA TRP A 9 1.71 14.69 4.74
C TRP A 9 2.83 13.92 5.41
N ASP A 10 3.62 14.60 6.23
CA ASP A 10 4.52 13.93 7.14
C ASP A 10 3.68 13.16 8.16
N LEU A 11 3.51 11.85 7.93
CA LEU A 11 2.71 10.95 8.76
C LEU A 11 3.32 10.77 10.17
N SER A 12 4.57 11.16 10.40
CA SER A 12 5.23 11.07 11.70
C SER A 12 4.89 12.22 12.65
N VAL A 13 4.32 13.33 12.15
CA VAL A 13 4.30 14.61 12.89
C VAL A 13 3.10 14.82 13.84
N ARG A 14 2.00 14.03 13.80
CA ARG A 14 0.77 14.19 14.65
C ARG A 14 -0.10 12.92 14.66
N GLY A 15 -0.75 12.59 15.78
CA GLY A 15 -1.81 11.56 15.85
C GLY A 15 -3.02 11.95 14.99
N ARG A 16 -3.49 11.03 14.14
CA ARG A 16 -4.49 11.29 13.08
C ARG A 16 -5.58 10.21 13.07
N ASP A 17 -6.24 10.07 14.20
CA ASP A 17 -7.34 9.15 14.43
C ASP A 17 -8.47 9.32 13.38
N TRP A 18 -8.57 10.51 12.74
CA TRP A 18 -9.54 10.79 11.69
C TRP A 18 -9.17 10.26 10.29
N ILE A 19 -7.88 10.01 10.01
CA ILE A 19 -7.40 9.50 8.70
C ILE A 19 -7.21 7.99 8.70
N ASP A 20 -7.20 7.37 9.88
CA ASP A 20 -7.08 5.92 10.02
C ASP A 20 -8.19 5.21 9.25
N GLY A 21 -7.77 4.20 8.46
CA GLY A 21 -8.67 3.46 7.58
C GLY A 21 -9.23 4.26 6.40
N ARG A 22 -8.69 5.46 6.09
CA ARG A 22 -9.06 6.28 4.93
C ARG A 22 -7.94 6.48 3.91
N LEU A 23 -6.72 6.04 4.21
CA LEU A 23 -5.57 6.06 3.29
C LEU A 23 -5.47 4.74 2.51
N MET A 24 -5.21 4.81 1.21
CA MET A 24 -4.98 3.64 0.34
C MET A 24 -3.91 3.93 -0.72
N PHE A 25 -3.12 2.91 -1.09
CA PHE A 25 -2.12 3.00 -2.15
C PHE A 25 -2.74 3.08 -3.56
N GLY A 26 -2.25 4.01 -4.38
CA GLY A 26 -2.48 4.06 -5.82
C GLY A 26 -1.19 4.44 -6.55
N SER A 27 -0.76 3.62 -7.52
CA SER A 27 0.51 3.83 -8.24
C SER A 27 0.44 4.81 -9.40
N ASP A 28 -0.78 5.20 -9.79
CA ASP A 28 -1.05 6.00 -11.00
C ASP A 28 -0.46 5.39 -12.30
N TRP A 29 -0.32 4.07 -12.37
CA TRP A 29 0.16 3.42 -13.58
C TRP A 29 -0.89 3.48 -14.71
N PRO A 30 -0.52 3.78 -15.97
CA PRO A 30 0.84 3.94 -16.48
C PRO A 30 1.38 5.39 -16.45
N VAL A 31 0.62 6.35 -15.95
CA VAL A 31 0.98 7.79 -15.94
C VAL A 31 2.27 8.04 -15.14
N CYS A 32 2.46 7.35 -14.01
CA CYS A 32 3.70 7.45 -13.22
C CYS A 32 4.98 7.18 -14.03
N ARG A 33 4.90 6.40 -15.13
CA ARG A 33 6.05 6.10 -16.01
C ARG A 33 6.65 7.33 -16.69
N LEU A 34 5.99 8.48 -16.65
CA LEU A 34 6.56 9.74 -17.13
C LEU A 34 7.78 10.17 -16.30
N THR A 35 7.87 9.78 -15.03
CA THR A 35 8.94 10.23 -14.11
C THR A 35 9.54 9.13 -13.24
N THR A 36 8.86 8.00 -13.07
CA THR A 36 9.24 6.96 -12.11
C THR A 36 8.77 5.58 -12.56
N THR A 37 9.43 4.53 -12.08
CA THR A 37 8.99 3.15 -12.23
C THR A 37 7.97 2.77 -11.14
N TYR A 38 7.18 1.73 -11.39
CA TYR A 38 6.29 1.15 -10.38
C TYR A 38 7.06 0.68 -9.13
N ALA A 39 8.27 0.14 -9.32
CA ALA A 39 9.12 -0.33 -8.24
C ALA A 39 9.55 0.84 -7.33
N GLU A 40 9.96 1.97 -7.92
CA GLU A 40 10.33 3.18 -7.18
C GLU A 40 9.13 3.77 -6.43
N VAL A 41 7.95 3.84 -7.05
CA VAL A 41 6.71 4.28 -6.37
C VAL A 41 6.39 3.40 -5.16
N THR A 42 6.50 2.08 -5.33
CA THR A 42 6.24 1.12 -4.25
C THR A 42 7.28 1.22 -3.14
N ALA A 43 8.55 1.44 -3.49
CA ALA A 43 9.64 1.63 -2.52
C ALA A 43 9.43 2.90 -1.70
N ALA A 44 9.13 4.03 -2.36
CA ALA A 44 8.84 5.30 -1.71
C ALA A 44 7.67 5.20 -0.73
N LEU A 45 6.57 4.53 -1.10
CA LEU A 45 5.45 4.34 -0.17
C LEU A 45 5.83 3.47 1.03
N ARG A 46 6.63 2.42 0.84
CA ARG A 46 7.10 1.56 1.95
C ARG A 46 7.95 2.36 2.93
N GLU A 47 8.79 3.25 2.44
CA GLU A 47 9.59 4.14 3.26
C GLU A 47 8.71 5.11 4.06
N LEU A 48 7.78 5.80 3.38
CA LEU A 48 6.86 6.75 4.02
C LEU A 48 5.93 6.11 5.07
N THR A 49 5.64 4.82 4.93
CA THR A 49 4.79 4.06 5.85
C THR A 49 5.58 3.21 6.85
N ALA A 50 6.91 3.32 6.89
CA ALA A 50 7.76 2.50 7.75
C ALA A 50 7.45 2.71 9.25
N GLY A 51 7.06 3.92 9.64
CA GLY A 51 6.70 4.27 11.03
C GLY A 51 5.32 3.79 11.50
N LEU A 52 4.46 3.31 10.60
CA LEU A 52 3.13 2.81 10.95
C LEU A 52 3.18 1.41 11.59
N GLY A 53 2.20 1.07 12.41
CA GLY A 53 1.99 -0.28 12.91
C GLY A 53 1.66 -1.28 11.79
N PRO A 54 1.78 -2.60 12.03
CA PRO A 54 1.47 -3.62 11.00
C PRO A 54 0.05 -3.53 10.46
N ALA A 55 -0.94 -3.28 11.32
CA ALA A 55 -2.34 -3.16 10.93
C ALA A 55 -2.61 -1.90 10.08
N GLU A 56 -2.04 -0.76 10.48
CA GLU A 56 -2.15 0.51 9.75
C GLU A 56 -1.51 0.40 8.36
N ARG A 57 -0.31 -0.20 8.27
CA ARG A 57 0.31 -0.50 6.96
C ARG A 57 -0.58 -1.41 6.12
N HIS A 58 -1.15 -2.46 6.70
CA HIS A 58 -2.05 -3.35 5.98
C HIS A 58 -3.27 -2.59 5.42
N ASP A 59 -3.83 -1.67 6.20
CA ASP A 59 -4.94 -0.83 5.74
C ASP A 59 -4.54 0.06 4.57
N VAL A 60 -3.36 0.69 4.60
CA VAL A 60 -2.84 1.49 3.48
C VAL A 60 -2.67 0.66 2.21
N PHE A 61 -2.12 -0.54 2.30
CA PHE A 61 -1.82 -1.36 1.11
C PHE A 61 -2.98 -2.22 0.63
N THR A 62 -4.01 -2.45 1.46
CA THR A 62 -5.07 -3.42 1.15
C THR A 62 -6.39 -3.09 1.85
N GLY A 63 -6.40 -3.04 3.18
CA GLY A 63 -7.63 -3.04 3.98
C GLY A 63 -8.60 -1.90 3.65
N THR A 64 -8.09 -0.68 3.45
CA THR A 64 -8.93 0.47 3.09
C THR A 64 -9.59 0.29 1.72
N ALA A 65 -8.83 -0.16 0.71
CA ALA A 65 -9.36 -0.37 -0.64
C ALA A 65 -10.43 -1.48 -0.66
N VAL A 66 -10.18 -2.57 0.09
CA VAL A 66 -11.12 -3.68 0.24
C VAL A 66 -12.46 -3.22 0.80
N ARG A 67 -12.45 -2.47 1.91
CA ARG A 67 -13.69 -1.98 2.53
C ARG A 67 -14.39 -0.92 1.69
N THR A 68 -13.63 -0.03 1.06
CA THR A 68 -14.19 1.09 0.27
C THR A 68 -14.82 0.63 -1.03
N TYR A 69 -14.18 -0.32 -1.72
CA TYR A 69 -14.62 -0.81 -3.03
C TYR A 69 -15.31 -2.18 -2.96
N ASP A 70 -15.59 -2.69 -1.76
CA ASP A 70 -16.22 -4.00 -1.52
C ASP A 70 -15.54 -5.16 -2.28
N LEU A 71 -14.22 -5.25 -2.14
CA LEU A 71 -13.41 -6.21 -2.91
C LEU A 71 -13.32 -7.56 -2.20
N SER A 72 -13.57 -8.64 -2.94
CA SER A 72 -13.22 -9.99 -2.48
C SER A 72 -11.71 -10.22 -2.63
N VAL A 73 -11.00 -10.37 -1.51
CA VAL A 73 -9.57 -10.73 -1.52
C VAL A 73 -9.42 -12.24 -1.38
N THR A 74 -9.03 -12.90 -2.46
CA THR A 74 -8.61 -14.30 -2.41
C THR A 74 -7.18 -14.38 -1.91
N PRO A 75 -6.88 -15.14 -0.84
CA PRO A 75 -5.51 -15.36 -0.40
C PRO A 75 -4.70 -16.00 -1.54
N ARG A 76 -3.51 -15.46 -1.81
CA ARG A 76 -2.58 -16.14 -2.72
C ARG A 76 -2.22 -17.49 -2.11
N PRO A 77 -2.37 -18.61 -2.84
CA PRO A 77 -1.94 -19.92 -2.35
C PRO A 77 -0.44 -19.88 -2.02
N ALA A 78 -0.07 -20.55 -0.93
CA ALA A 78 1.33 -20.63 -0.52
C ALA A 78 2.17 -21.23 -1.65
N PRO A 79 3.42 -20.75 -1.86
CA PRO A 79 4.32 -21.40 -2.81
C PRO A 79 4.54 -22.86 -2.38
N PRO A 80 4.70 -23.80 -3.33
CA PRO A 80 5.00 -25.18 -3.01
C PRO A 80 6.27 -25.25 -2.15
N GLN A 81 6.18 -25.95 -1.02
CA GLN A 81 7.32 -26.23 -0.16
C GLN A 81 8.19 -27.27 -0.89
N GLU A 82 9.42 -26.91 -1.26
CA GLU A 82 10.37 -27.89 -1.81
C GLU A 82 10.78 -28.84 -0.68
N THR A 83 10.27 -30.08 -0.71
CA THR A 83 10.76 -31.15 0.14
C THR A 83 12.19 -31.46 -0.28
N PRO A 84 13.22 -31.33 0.58
CA PRO A 84 14.58 -31.70 0.20
C PRO A 84 14.63 -33.18 -0.19
N CYS A 85 15.20 -33.50 -1.36
CA CYS A 85 15.50 -34.88 -1.72
C CYS A 85 16.47 -35.48 -0.69
N ALA A 86 16.13 -36.68 -0.20
CA ALA A 86 16.97 -37.48 0.68
C ALA A 86 18.19 -38.06 -0.04
#